data_AF-A0A2K2TMW0-F1
#
_entry.id   AF-A0A2K2TMW0-F1
#
_cell.length_a   1.000
_cell.length_b   1.000
_cell.length_c   1.000
_cell.angle_alpha   90.00
_cell.angle_beta   90.00
_cell.angle_gamma   90.00
#
_symmetry.space_group_name_H-M   'P 1'
#
loop_
_entity.id
_entity.type
_entity.pdbx_description
1 polymer ?
#
loop_
_entity_poly.entity_id
_entity_poly.type
_entity_poly.pdbx_seq_one_letter_code
_entity_poly.pdbx_strand_id
1 'polypeptide(L)'
;MKKYTRAAALGLLLTAVTLTGCGGRRIPAETKSSTEEPVTVTIRAGTIELVTETSPVQGQGEEKKSLIDPEGMTLETRIRTPKGYARIPKEAGSFQGYMRMRAMKPDGSKVLLYDGREKGNQSAQAAVFDFPVFDSDLQQCADSVIRLYSEYFWTMGAHDKIAFHLTNGFLMDYPSWISGKRLAVDGNNTSWVDKESYNDSYETFLLYLKYVMMYAGTLSLDEESAPVELGDMQAGDMFIKGGSPGHCVMVADMAEDEMGNLCFLLAQGYMPAQDFHILNNPLHEEDPWYYVSEISYPLQTPEYTFQEGSFKRWYGFQYKKE
;
A
#
# COMPACT_ATOMS: atom_id res chain seq x y z
N MET A 1 -10.61 39.83 -61.57
CA MET A 1 -9.48 39.15 -62.23
C MET A 1 -9.24 37.81 -61.53
N LYS A 2 -9.40 36.70 -62.28
CA LYS A 2 -8.98 35.28 -62.07
C LYS A 2 -8.86 34.81 -60.59
N LYS A 3 -9.79 34.06 -59.96
CA LYS A 3 -10.25 32.67 -60.20
C LYS A 3 -9.16 31.67 -60.65
N TYR A 4 -8.78 30.74 -59.77
CA TYR A 4 -8.43 29.36 -60.15
C TYR A 4 -8.99 28.37 -59.12
N THR A 5 -10.00 27.65 -59.60
CA THR A 5 -10.52 26.36 -59.14
C THR A 5 -9.56 25.25 -59.58
N ARG A 6 -9.44 24.16 -58.81
CA ARG A 6 -9.44 22.79 -59.38
C ARG A 6 -9.69 21.73 -58.30
N ALA A 7 -10.75 20.97 -58.53
CA ALA A 7 -11.06 19.67 -57.94
C ALA A 7 -10.64 18.55 -58.91
N ALA A 8 -10.34 17.37 -58.37
CA ALA A 8 -10.56 16.01 -58.93
C ALA A 8 -9.85 15.02 -57.98
N ALA A 9 -10.51 14.15 -57.21
CA ALA A 9 -11.37 13.00 -57.55
C ALA A 9 -10.60 11.67 -57.75
N LEU A 10 -10.90 10.74 -56.83
CA LEU A 10 -11.19 9.31 -57.01
C LEU A 10 -10.08 8.31 -57.43
N GLY A 11 -9.89 7.30 -56.58
CA GLY A 11 -9.16 6.07 -56.90
C GLY A 11 -9.35 5.01 -55.81
N LEU A 12 -10.48 4.31 -55.86
CA LEU A 12 -10.82 3.14 -55.04
C LEU A 12 -10.16 1.90 -55.69
N LEU A 13 -9.45 1.07 -54.93
CA LEU A 13 -9.17 -0.31 -55.32
C LEU A 13 -9.30 -1.26 -54.12
N LEU A 14 -10.39 -2.03 -54.16
CA LEU A 14 -10.56 -3.30 -53.45
C LEU A 14 -9.69 -4.37 -54.12
N THR A 15 -9.04 -5.21 -53.33
CA THR A 15 -8.80 -6.60 -53.70
C THR A 15 -9.01 -7.50 -52.48
N ALA A 16 -10.10 -8.25 -52.53
CA ALA A 16 -10.35 -9.43 -51.72
C ALA A 16 -9.74 -10.65 -52.42
N VAL A 17 -9.09 -11.54 -51.66
CA VAL A 17 -8.90 -12.94 -52.05
C VAL A 17 -9.28 -13.81 -50.85
N THR A 18 -10.17 -14.76 -51.09
CA THR A 18 -10.82 -15.64 -50.12
C THR A 18 -10.38 -17.10 -50.26
N LEU A 19 -10.32 -17.79 -49.11
CA LEU A 19 -10.70 -19.20 -48.81
C LEU A 19 -9.85 -20.32 -49.45
N THR A 20 -9.26 -21.27 -48.70
CA THR A 20 -9.86 -22.40 -47.93
C THR A 20 -8.67 -23.24 -47.36
N GLY A 21 -8.75 -24.07 -46.31
CA GLY A 21 -9.85 -24.56 -45.50
C GLY A 21 -9.41 -25.56 -44.41
N CYS A 22 -10.41 -25.92 -43.58
CA CYS A 22 -10.70 -27.16 -42.85
C CYS A 22 -9.59 -28.03 -42.22
N GLY A 23 -9.74 -28.29 -40.92
CA GLY A 23 -9.24 -29.51 -40.27
C GLY A 23 -9.34 -29.48 -38.74
N GLY A 24 -10.49 -29.86 -38.18
CA GLY A 24 -10.63 -30.10 -36.74
C GLY A 24 -10.35 -31.56 -36.36
N ARG A 25 -9.82 -31.80 -35.15
CA ARG A 25 -10.31 -32.84 -34.20
C ARG A 25 -9.48 -32.90 -32.90
N ARG A 26 -10.23 -32.79 -31.79
CA ARG A 26 -10.28 -33.58 -30.54
C ARG A 26 -9.01 -34.11 -29.84
N ILE A 27 -9.03 -33.88 -28.53
CA ILE A 27 -8.30 -34.44 -27.38
C ILE A 27 -8.28 -35.99 -27.39
N PRO A 28 -7.24 -36.61 -26.78
CA PRO A 28 -7.49 -37.40 -25.57
C PRO A 28 -6.50 -37.12 -24.43
N ALA A 29 -7.05 -37.26 -23.21
CA ALA A 29 -6.35 -37.38 -21.94
C ALA A 29 -5.92 -38.84 -21.66
N GLU A 30 -5.27 -39.04 -20.51
CA GLU A 30 -4.70 -40.28 -19.93
C GLU A 30 -3.28 -40.61 -20.43
N THR A 31 -2.29 -40.91 -19.59
CA THR A 31 -2.34 -41.84 -18.45
C THR A 31 -1.20 -41.54 -17.46
N LYS A 32 -1.47 -41.72 -16.16
CA LYS A 32 -0.50 -41.75 -15.06
C LYS A 32 0.52 -42.87 -15.28
N SER A 33 1.81 -42.60 -15.09
CA SER A 33 2.82 -43.65 -14.93
C SER A 33 3.59 -43.40 -13.63
N SER A 34 3.20 -44.14 -12.60
CA SER A 34 3.95 -44.39 -11.38
C SER A 34 5.19 -45.23 -11.72
N THR A 35 6.38 -44.71 -11.44
CA THR A 35 7.63 -45.48 -11.45
C THR A 35 7.92 -46.00 -10.04
N GLU A 36 7.37 -47.17 -9.74
CA GLU A 36 7.96 -48.21 -8.87
C GLU A 36 8.84 -49.08 -9.80
N GLU A 37 10.03 -49.63 -9.51
CA GLU A 37 10.96 -49.77 -8.38
C GLU A 37 12.32 -50.22 -9.00
N PRO A 38 13.37 -50.59 -8.23
CA PRO A 38 13.51 -52.05 -8.08
C PRO A 38 13.91 -52.47 -6.66
N VAL A 39 13.02 -53.21 -5.99
CA VAL A 39 13.36 -54.10 -4.88
C VAL A 39 14.24 -55.23 -5.40
N THR A 40 15.42 -55.37 -4.81
CA THR A 40 16.35 -56.47 -5.11
C THR A 40 16.14 -57.59 -4.12
N VAL A 41 15.54 -58.71 -4.55
CA VAL A 41 15.36 -59.91 -3.71
C VAL A 41 16.50 -60.88 -3.96
N THR A 42 17.30 -61.17 -2.92
CA THR A 42 18.24 -62.30 -2.93
C THR A 42 17.77 -63.35 -1.92
N ILE A 43 17.38 -64.53 -2.40
CA ILE A 43 17.01 -65.67 -1.54
C ILE A 43 18.28 -66.48 -1.24
N ARG A 44 18.65 -66.59 0.04
CA ARG A 44 19.45 -67.68 0.58
C ARG A 44 18.88 -68.13 1.93
N ALA A 45 19.07 -69.42 2.20
CA ALA A 45 18.32 -70.25 3.13
C ALA A 45 18.20 -69.71 4.56
N GLY A 46 16.95 -69.75 5.07
CA GLY A 46 16.59 -70.04 6.46
C GLY A 46 17.20 -69.16 7.56
N THR A 47 16.52 -68.07 7.92
CA THR A 47 16.16 -67.59 9.28
C THR A 47 15.56 -66.18 9.11
N ILE A 48 14.38 -65.92 9.68
CA ILE A 48 13.77 -64.59 9.68
C ILE A 48 14.25 -63.87 10.95
N GLU A 49 15.14 -62.89 10.80
CA GLU A 49 15.42 -61.89 11.84
C GLU A 49 14.85 -60.55 11.37
N LEU A 50 13.88 -60.01 12.12
CA LEU A 50 13.43 -58.62 11.97
C LEU A 50 14.54 -57.71 12.52
N VAL A 51 15.28 -57.07 11.62
CA VAL A 51 16.18 -55.96 11.96
C VAL A 51 15.43 -54.66 11.69
N THR A 52 14.85 -54.07 12.74
CA THR A 52 14.39 -52.67 12.70
C THR A 52 15.60 -51.76 12.80
N GLU A 53 16.10 -51.27 11.66
CA GLU A 53 17.00 -50.11 11.63
C GLU A 53 16.20 -48.85 11.97
N THR A 54 16.15 -48.48 13.25
CA THR A 54 15.79 -47.12 13.64
C THR A 54 17.01 -46.23 13.40
N SER A 55 17.13 -45.70 12.19
CA SER A 55 17.97 -44.52 11.97
C SER A 55 17.38 -43.34 12.75
N PRO A 56 18.19 -42.60 13.54
CA PRO A 56 17.71 -41.42 14.23
C PRO A 56 17.34 -40.37 13.19
N VAL A 57 16.06 -39.99 13.14
CA VAL A 57 15.61 -38.79 12.43
C VAL A 57 16.30 -37.61 13.12
N GLN A 58 17.38 -37.13 12.51
CA GLN A 58 17.94 -35.84 12.85
C GLN A 58 16.84 -34.82 12.62
N GLY A 59 16.38 -34.20 13.70
CA GLY A 59 15.48 -33.06 13.63
C GLY A 59 16.13 -32.01 12.75
N GLN A 60 15.54 -31.79 11.58
CA GLN A 60 15.84 -30.60 10.79
C GLN A 60 15.49 -29.41 11.68
N GLY A 61 16.50 -28.64 12.08
CA GLY A 61 16.27 -27.35 12.70
C GLY A 61 15.38 -26.55 11.76
N GLU A 62 14.23 -26.08 12.26
CA GLU A 62 13.38 -25.16 11.52
C GLU A 62 14.25 -23.93 11.16
N GLU A 63 14.61 -23.78 9.88
CA GLU A 63 15.20 -22.53 9.41
C GLU A 63 14.22 -21.41 9.73
N LYS A 64 14.66 -20.44 10.55
CA LYS A 64 13.91 -19.21 10.84
C LYS A 64 13.73 -18.46 9.52
N LYS A 65 12.61 -18.72 8.83
CA LYS A 65 12.30 -18.04 7.57
C LYS A 65 12.14 -16.55 7.84
N SER A 66 12.95 -15.73 7.17
CA SER A 66 12.88 -14.27 7.30
C SER A 66 11.47 -13.76 7.01
N LEU A 67 11.04 -12.74 7.76
CA LEU A 67 9.75 -12.07 7.52
C LEU A 67 9.81 -11.13 6.31
N ILE A 68 11.00 -10.87 5.78
CA ILE A 68 11.18 -10.13 4.53
C ILE A 68 11.46 -11.12 3.40
N ASP A 69 10.70 -10.97 2.30
CA ASP A 69 10.90 -11.66 1.04
C ASP A 69 11.58 -10.73 0.03
N PRO A 70 12.89 -10.90 -0.25
CA PRO A 70 13.63 -9.99 -1.12
C PRO A 70 13.07 -9.90 -2.55
N GLU A 71 12.35 -10.92 -3.01
CA GLU A 71 11.74 -10.97 -4.35
C GLU A 71 10.34 -10.34 -4.39
N GLY A 72 9.73 -10.07 -3.23
CA GLY A 72 8.41 -9.46 -3.15
C GLY A 72 8.43 -8.01 -3.66
N MET A 73 7.54 -7.68 -4.60
CA MET A 73 7.45 -6.34 -5.21
C MET A 73 6.19 -5.57 -4.81
N THR A 74 5.42 -6.10 -3.87
CA THR A 74 4.25 -5.45 -3.26
C THR A 74 4.33 -5.61 -1.75
N LEU A 75 3.56 -4.84 -0.97
CA LEU A 75 3.53 -5.04 0.48
C LEU A 75 3.18 -6.48 0.87
N GLU A 76 2.17 -7.05 0.22
CA GLU A 76 1.72 -8.42 0.54
C GLU A 76 2.78 -9.48 0.26
N THR A 77 3.53 -9.32 -0.83
CA THR A 77 4.57 -10.29 -1.22
C THR A 77 5.91 -10.04 -0.56
N ARG A 78 6.25 -8.78 -0.19
CA ARG A 78 7.52 -8.42 0.46
C ARG A 78 7.55 -8.80 1.94
N ILE A 79 6.44 -8.62 2.66
CA ILE A 79 6.42 -8.84 4.11
C ILE A 79 5.58 -10.07 4.38
N ARG A 80 6.17 -11.12 4.95
CA ARG A 80 5.48 -12.33 5.38
C ARG A 80 4.86 -12.08 6.75
N THR A 81 3.81 -12.83 7.08
CA THR A 81 3.24 -12.79 8.43
C THR A 81 4.12 -13.53 9.44
N PRO A 82 4.07 -13.16 10.73
CA PRO A 82 4.72 -13.91 11.79
C PRO A 82 4.23 -15.36 11.87
N LYS A 83 5.02 -16.24 12.50
CA LYS A 83 4.63 -17.65 12.70
C LYS A 83 3.32 -17.72 13.49
N GLY A 84 2.34 -18.47 12.98
CA GLY A 84 1.02 -18.61 13.60
C GLY A 84 0.01 -17.51 13.24
N TYR A 85 0.43 -16.49 12.49
CA TYR A 85 -0.46 -15.42 12.02
C TYR A 85 -0.84 -15.60 10.55
N ALA A 86 -2.10 -15.31 10.25
CA ALA A 86 -2.62 -15.21 8.90
C ALA A 86 -3.11 -13.77 8.65
N ARG A 87 -2.89 -13.27 7.42
CA ARG A 87 -3.42 -11.97 7.02
C ARG A 87 -4.94 -11.94 7.14
N ILE A 88 -5.47 -10.86 7.72
CA ILE A 88 -6.91 -10.63 7.74
C ILE A 88 -7.41 -10.56 6.28
N PRO A 89 -8.54 -11.18 5.92
CA PRO A 89 -9.08 -11.11 4.57
C PRO A 89 -9.27 -9.66 4.12
N LYS A 90 -8.85 -9.33 2.89
CA LYS A 90 -9.10 -8.03 2.27
C LYS A 90 -10.42 -8.07 1.51
N GLU A 91 -11.34 -7.17 1.81
CA GLU A 91 -12.56 -7.00 1.01
C GLU A 91 -12.20 -6.43 -0.38
N ALA A 92 -12.98 -6.76 -1.41
CA ALA A 92 -12.74 -6.26 -2.76
C ALA A 92 -12.87 -4.73 -2.79
N GLY A 93 -11.88 -4.05 -3.37
CA GLY A 93 -11.86 -2.58 -3.40
C GLY A 93 -11.55 -1.92 -2.05
N SER A 94 -11.18 -2.68 -1.00
CA SER A 94 -10.74 -2.11 0.26
C SER A 94 -9.38 -1.43 0.14
N PHE A 95 -9.17 -0.38 0.93
CA PHE A 95 -7.89 0.24 1.24
C PHE A 95 -6.85 -0.77 1.73
N GLN A 96 -7.21 -1.78 2.53
CA GLN A 96 -6.27 -2.84 2.91
C GLN A 96 -5.76 -3.57 1.67
N GLY A 97 -6.67 -3.93 0.76
CA GLY A 97 -6.30 -4.55 -0.50
C GLY A 97 -5.46 -3.62 -1.39
N TYR A 98 -5.79 -2.33 -1.40
CA TYR A 98 -5.03 -1.31 -2.09
C TYR A 98 -3.59 -1.20 -1.57
N MET A 99 -3.41 -1.10 -0.25
CA MET A 99 -2.09 -1.03 0.40
C MET A 99 -1.28 -2.29 0.16
N ARG A 100 -1.89 -3.47 0.29
CA ARG A 100 -1.26 -4.77 0.03
C ARG A 100 -0.67 -4.90 -1.37
N MET A 101 -1.35 -4.33 -2.36
CA MET A 101 -0.95 -4.38 -3.77
C MET A 101 -0.02 -3.23 -4.19
N ARG A 102 0.22 -2.23 -3.32
CA ARG A 102 1.09 -1.11 -3.68
C ARG A 102 2.52 -1.58 -3.94
N ALA A 103 3.08 -1.07 -5.03
CA ALA A 103 4.42 -1.38 -5.48
C ALA A 103 5.46 -0.98 -4.42
N MET A 104 6.48 -1.82 -4.27
CA MET A 104 7.63 -1.57 -3.41
C MET A 104 8.90 -1.45 -4.24
N LYS A 105 9.85 -0.65 -3.75
CA LYS A 105 11.21 -0.63 -4.29
C LYS A 105 11.89 -1.98 -4.01
N PRO A 106 12.97 -2.33 -4.74
CA PRO A 106 13.75 -3.54 -4.46
C PRO A 106 14.15 -3.64 -2.99
N ASP A 107 14.33 -4.87 -2.49
CA ASP A 107 14.74 -5.08 -1.12
C ASP A 107 16.08 -4.43 -0.78
N GLY A 108 16.20 -3.94 0.46
CA GLY A 108 17.36 -3.17 0.91
C GLY A 108 17.46 -1.74 0.34
N SER A 109 16.46 -1.27 -0.42
CA SER A 109 16.43 0.12 -0.91
C SER A 109 16.53 1.12 0.24
N LYS A 110 17.35 2.16 0.05
CA LYS A 110 17.47 3.27 1.00
C LYS A 110 16.24 4.15 0.95
N VAL A 111 15.90 4.76 2.08
CA VAL A 111 14.93 5.87 2.12
C VAL A 111 15.63 7.11 1.61
N LEU A 112 15.11 7.68 0.53
CA LEU A 112 15.61 8.93 -0.04
C LEU A 112 14.71 10.10 0.39
N LEU A 113 15.34 11.25 0.59
CA LEU A 113 14.68 12.53 0.76
C LEU A 113 14.17 13.05 -0.60
N TYR A 114 13.30 14.04 -0.59
CA TYR A 114 12.75 14.68 -1.79
C TYR A 114 13.82 15.22 -2.76
N ASP A 115 15.02 15.52 -2.26
CA ASP A 115 16.16 15.99 -3.05
C ASP A 115 17.11 14.86 -3.49
N GLY A 116 16.74 13.61 -3.27
CA GLY A 116 17.48 12.42 -3.67
C GLY A 116 18.62 12.02 -2.74
N ARG A 117 18.90 12.79 -1.67
CA ARG A 117 19.87 12.37 -0.64
C ARG A 117 19.32 11.21 0.18
N GLU A 118 20.20 10.38 0.73
CA GLU A 118 19.78 9.39 1.71
C GLU A 118 19.32 10.07 3.01
N LYS A 119 18.21 9.59 3.56
CA LYS A 119 17.78 9.91 4.92
C LYS A 119 18.86 9.49 5.92
N GLY A 120 19.10 10.29 6.96
CA GLY A 120 20.12 9.99 7.96
C GLY A 120 19.89 8.68 8.74
N ASN A 121 18.64 8.42 9.15
CA ASN A 121 18.27 7.18 9.86
C ASN A 121 17.78 6.11 8.88
N GLN A 122 18.70 5.26 8.42
CA GLN A 122 18.43 4.11 7.55
C GLN A 122 18.11 2.81 8.32
N SER A 123 17.96 2.84 9.65
CA SER A 123 17.54 1.67 10.42
C SER A 123 16.05 1.70 10.80
N ALA A 124 15.34 2.77 10.47
CA ALA A 124 13.92 2.91 10.79
C ALA A 124 13.00 2.06 9.91
N GLN A 125 13.40 1.77 8.68
CA GLN A 125 12.56 1.13 7.67
C GLN A 125 12.82 -0.36 7.50
N ALA A 126 11.74 -1.11 7.27
CA ALA A 126 11.77 -2.52 6.84
C ALA A 126 11.72 -2.65 5.31
N ALA A 127 10.89 -1.82 4.67
CA ALA A 127 10.69 -1.82 3.22
C ALA A 127 10.23 -0.44 2.74
N VAL A 128 10.57 -0.07 1.50
CA VAL A 128 10.26 1.25 0.92
C VAL A 128 9.24 1.10 -0.19
N PHE A 129 8.17 1.89 -0.15
CA PHE A 129 7.18 1.90 -1.22
C PHE A 129 7.75 2.60 -2.47
N ASP A 130 7.37 2.11 -3.65
CA ASP A 130 7.58 2.83 -4.89
C ASP A 130 6.45 3.87 -5.05
N PHE A 131 6.55 4.91 -4.22
CA PHE A 131 5.57 5.99 -4.16
C PHE A 131 6.31 7.33 -4.24
N PRO A 132 6.35 7.98 -5.43
CA PRO A 132 7.14 9.18 -5.64
C PRO A 132 6.74 10.29 -4.69
N VAL A 133 7.70 11.06 -4.19
CA VAL A 133 7.45 12.33 -3.50
C VAL A 133 7.46 13.49 -4.50
N PHE A 134 6.96 14.65 -4.09
CA PHE A 134 7.08 15.86 -4.92
C PHE A 134 8.53 16.34 -5.00
N ASP A 135 8.85 17.15 -6.01
CA ASP A 135 10.16 17.76 -6.28
C ASP A 135 10.50 18.94 -5.34
N SER A 136 9.91 18.93 -4.14
CA SER A 136 10.04 19.97 -3.12
C SER A 136 9.89 19.32 -1.76
N ASP A 137 10.24 20.03 -0.69
CA ASP A 137 10.06 19.58 0.69
C ASP A 137 8.58 19.62 1.13
N LEU A 138 7.72 19.03 0.31
CA LEU A 138 6.27 18.89 0.43
C LEU A 138 5.98 17.39 0.41
N GLN A 139 4.88 16.96 1.03
CA GLN A 139 4.61 15.54 1.31
C GLN A 139 5.34 15.04 2.57
N GLN A 140 5.39 15.88 3.60
CA GLN A 140 5.96 15.52 4.89
C GLN A 140 4.97 14.75 5.74
N CYS A 141 5.43 13.69 6.42
CA CYS A 141 4.67 13.04 7.49
C CYS A 141 3.18 12.78 7.16
N ALA A 142 2.24 13.56 7.71
CA ALA A 142 0.80 13.46 7.52
C ALA A 142 0.37 13.68 6.06
N ASP A 143 1.12 14.45 5.29
CA ASP A 143 0.83 14.66 3.87
C ASP A 143 0.91 13.36 3.07
N SER A 144 1.83 12.45 3.44
CA SER A 144 1.93 11.14 2.79
C SER A 144 0.68 10.29 3.05
N VAL A 145 0.11 10.41 4.27
CA VAL A 145 -1.14 9.76 4.67
C VAL A 145 -2.34 10.37 3.93
N ILE A 146 -2.44 11.71 3.88
CA ILE A 146 -3.44 12.45 3.09
C ILE A 146 -3.39 12.01 1.62
N ARG A 147 -2.18 11.93 1.04
CA ARG A 147 -2.00 11.50 -0.34
C ARG A 147 -2.48 10.07 -0.55
N LEU A 148 -2.15 9.15 0.34
CA LEU A 148 -2.54 7.75 0.20
C LEU A 148 -4.06 7.54 0.26
N TYR A 149 -4.75 8.21 1.19
CA TYR A 149 -6.22 8.18 1.20
C TYR A 149 -6.78 8.72 -0.12
N SER A 150 -6.24 9.85 -0.58
CA SER A 150 -6.71 10.50 -1.80
C SER A 150 -6.47 9.64 -3.03
N GLU A 151 -5.28 9.05 -3.18
CA GLU A 151 -4.93 8.18 -4.30
C GLU A 151 -5.79 6.91 -4.31
N TYR A 152 -6.14 6.39 -3.12
CA TYR A 152 -7.08 5.28 -3.00
C TYR A 152 -8.46 5.67 -3.54
N PHE A 153 -9.05 6.74 -3.02
CA PHE A 153 -10.38 7.18 -3.46
C PHE A 153 -10.39 7.60 -4.93
N TRP A 154 -9.31 8.19 -5.43
CA TRP A 154 -9.15 8.53 -6.85
C TRP A 154 -9.11 7.28 -7.73
N THR A 155 -8.35 6.26 -7.31
CA THR A 155 -8.29 4.96 -8.02
C THR A 155 -9.65 4.27 -8.06
N MET A 156 -10.45 4.43 -7.00
CA MET A 156 -11.80 3.87 -6.90
C MET A 156 -12.87 4.73 -7.61
N GLY A 157 -12.52 5.91 -8.15
CA GLY A 157 -13.47 6.86 -8.73
C GLY A 157 -14.39 7.56 -7.72
N ALA A 158 -14.12 7.40 -6.42
CA ALA A 158 -14.91 7.96 -5.32
C ALA A 158 -14.45 9.40 -4.99
N HIS A 159 -14.47 10.28 -6.00
CA HIS A 159 -13.92 11.64 -5.92
C HIS A 159 -14.60 12.51 -4.84
N ASP A 160 -15.87 12.23 -4.53
CA ASP A 160 -16.64 12.89 -3.48
C ASP A 160 -16.09 12.64 -2.07
N LYS A 161 -15.28 11.59 -1.89
CA LYS A 161 -14.62 11.25 -0.62
C LYS A 161 -13.32 11.99 -0.39
N ILE A 162 -12.78 12.65 -1.41
CA ILE A 162 -11.51 13.36 -1.32
C ILE A 162 -11.80 14.79 -0.87
N ALA A 163 -11.78 15.02 0.45
CA ALA A 163 -12.01 16.35 1.01
C ALA A 163 -11.33 16.49 2.37
N PHE A 164 -10.52 17.52 2.57
CA PHE A 164 -9.74 17.74 3.80
C PHE A 164 -9.94 19.16 4.32
N HIS A 165 -9.98 19.33 5.64
CA HIS A 165 -9.93 20.66 6.23
C HIS A 165 -8.49 21.18 6.25
N LEU A 166 -8.35 22.44 5.83
CA LEU A 166 -7.16 23.22 6.08
C LEU A 166 -7.06 23.57 7.57
N THR A 167 -5.89 24.04 8.00
CA THR A 167 -5.65 24.42 9.41
C THR A 167 -6.60 25.51 9.92
N ASN A 168 -7.15 26.35 9.04
CA ASN A 168 -8.15 27.37 9.40
C ASN A 168 -9.60 26.84 9.37
N GLY A 169 -9.81 25.55 9.13
CA GLY A 169 -11.12 24.91 9.06
C GLY A 169 -11.83 25.01 7.71
N PHE A 170 -11.20 25.54 6.66
CA PHE A 170 -11.80 25.54 5.33
C PHE A 170 -11.75 24.15 4.70
N LEU A 171 -12.89 23.65 4.24
CA LEU A 171 -12.97 22.38 3.54
C LEU A 171 -12.49 22.54 2.09
N MET A 172 -11.34 21.94 1.78
CA MET A 172 -10.91 21.73 0.41
C MET A 172 -11.46 20.40 -0.08
N ASP A 173 -12.53 20.42 -0.86
CA ASP A 173 -13.07 19.24 -1.53
C ASP A 173 -12.60 19.14 -2.99
N TYR A 174 -12.27 17.93 -3.43
CA TYR A 174 -11.82 17.67 -4.78
C TYR A 174 -12.89 17.94 -5.87
N PRO A 175 -14.20 17.66 -5.66
CA PRO A 175 -15.26 18.03 -6.62
C PRO A 175 -15.26 19.53 -6.99
N SER A 176 -15.12 20.43 -6.02
CA SER A 176 -14.97 21.87 -6.27
C SER A 176 -13.72 22.17 -7.10
N TRP A 177 -12.61 21.50 -6.80
CA TRP A 177 -11.35 21.70 -7.53
C TRP A 177 -11.45 21.28 -9.00
N ILE A 178 -11.99 20.08 -9.27
CA ILE A 178 -12.14 19.57 -10.65
C ILE A 178 -13.17 20.37 -11.44
N SER A 179 -14.12 21.05 -10.79
CA SER A 179 -15.07 21.93 -11.47
C SER A 179 -14.46 23.25 -11.94
N GLY A 180 -13.18 23.51 -11.63
CA GLY A 180 -12.46 24.73 -12.04
C GLY A 180 -12.28 25.78 -10.93
N LYS A 181 -12.67 25.47 -9.68
CA LYS A 181 -12.43 26.37 -8.55
C LYS A 181 -10.99 26.27 -8.06
N ARG A 182 -10.44 27.37 -7.56
CA ARG A 182 -9.13 27.42 -6.91
C ARG A 182 -9.23 28.12 -5.57
N LEU A 183 -8.32 27.76 -4.67
CA LEU A 183 -8.22 28.38 -3.35
C LEU A 183 -7.72 29.83 -3.51
N ALA A 184 -8.51 30.79 -3.03
CA ALA A 184 -8.04 32.14 -2.75
C ALA A 184 -7.75 32.26 -1.25
N VAL A 185 -6.63 32.91 -0.92
CA VAL A 185 -6.16 33.10 0.46
C VAL A 185 -5.96 34.61 0.70
N ASP A 186 -6.61 35.13 1.74
CA ASP A 186 -6.43 36.50 2.24
C ASP A 186 -6.27 36.49 3.76
N GLY A 187 -5.02 36.57 4.22
CA GLY A 187 -4.66 36.35 5.61
C GLY A 187 -5.06 34.94 6.05
N ASN A 188 -5.92 34.83 7.08
CA ASN A 188 -6.47 33.57 7.55
C ASN A 188 -7.82 33.19 6.90
N ASN A 189 -8.33 34.02 6.00
CA ASN A 189 -9.57 33.73 5.29
C ASN A 189 -9.28 33.00 3.98
N THR A 190 -10.03 31.95 3.73
CA THR A 190 -9.93 31.18 2.49
C THR A 190 -11.31 31.02 1.86
N SER A 191 -11.32 31.00 0.52
CA SER A 191 -12.56 30.87 -0.25
C SER A 191 -12.30 30.24 -1.60
N TRP A 192 -13.33 29.63 -2.18
CA TRP A 192 -13.31 29.22 -3.58
C TRP A 192 -13.51 30.40 -4.52
N VAL A 193 -12.70 30.46 -5.57
CA VAL A 193 -12.90 31.35 -6.72
C VAL A 193 -12.89 30.55 -8.02
N ASP A 194 -13.78 30.88 -8.96
CA ASP A 194 -13.78 30.26 -10.29
C ASP A 194 -12.62 30.83 -11.11
N LYS A 195 -11.71 29.95 -11.57
CA LYS A 195 -10.45 30.34 -12.22
C LYS A 195 -10.15 29.54 -13.47
N GLU A 196 -10.55 28.28 -13.49
CA GLU A 196 -10.26 27.32 -14.55
C GLU A 196 -11.55 26.68 -15.06
N SER A 197 -11.44 25.93 -16.16
CA SER A 197 -12.51 25.03 -16.61
C SER A 197 -12.42 23.66 -15.94
N TYR A 198 -13.46 22.83 -16.12
CA TYR A 198 -13.45 21.46 -15.62
C TYR A 198 -12.22 20.67 -16.11
N ASN A 199 -11.55 19.98 -15.20
CA ASN A 199 -10.40 19.13 -15.52
C ASN A 199 -10.21 18.03 -14.46
N ASP A 200 -10.33 16.77 -14.89
CA ASP A 200 -10.19 15.57 -14.06
C ASP A 200 -8.89 14.79 -14.33
N SER A 201 -7.90 15.44 -14.95
CA SER A 201 -6.60 14.81 -15.19
C SER A 201 -5.87 14.51 -13.88
N TYR A 202 -4.99 13.51 -13.92
CA TYR A 202 -4.17 13.13 -12.78
C TYR A 202 -3.23 14.26 -12.34
N GLU A 203 -2.74 15.07 -13.26
CA GLU A 203 -1.93 16.26 -12.94
C GLU A 203 -2.74 17.28 -12.14
N THR A 204 -4.03 17.44 -12.47
CA THR A 204 -4.94 18.32 -11.73
C THR A 204 -5.23 17.78 -10.33
N PHE A 205 -5.32 16.46 -10.18
CA PHE A 205 -5.41 15.78 -8.88
C PHE A 205 -4.15 16.01 -8.02
N LEU A 206 -2.97 15.82 -8.58
CA LEU A 206 -1.71 16.10 -7.87
C LEU A 206 -1.58 17.58 -7.48
N LEU A 207 -2.06 18.50 -8.33
CA LEU A 207 -2.06 19.92 -8.00
C LEU A 207 -3.01 20.24 -6.83
N TYR A 208 -4.20 19.63 -6.80
CA TYR A 208 -5.10 19.73 -5.65
C TYR A 208 -4.39 19.28 -4.36
N LEU A 209 -3.74 18.12 -4.40
CA LEU A 209 -3.00 17.58 -3.26
C LEU A 209 -1.87 18.51 -2.80
N LYS A 210 -1.13 19.13 -3.73
CA LYS A 210 -0.12 20.14 -3.38
C LYS A 210 -0.73 21.29 -2.57
N TYR A 211 -1.91 21.78 -2.96
CA TYR A 211 -2.59 22.85 -2.22
C TYR A 211 -3.09 22.38 -0.85
N VAL A 212 -3.66 21.18 -0.75
CA VAL A 212 -4.05 20.62 0.56
C VAL A 212 -2.82 20.54 1.47
N MET A 213 -1.71 19.97 1.01
CA MET A 213 -0.48 19.80 1.81
C MET A 213 0.22 21.11 2.17
N MET A 214 -0.06 22.21 1.44
CA MET A 214 0.46 23.53 1.80
C MET A 214 -0.26 24.16 3.01
N TYR A 215 -1.51 23.80 3.25
CA TYR A 215 -2.37 24.50 4.23
C TYR A 215 -3.01 23.56 5.28
N ALA A 216 -2.99 22.25 5.05
CA ALA A 216 -3.35 21.20 6.00
C ALA A 216 -2.07 20.57 6.57
N GLY A 217 -2.22 19.76 7.62
CA GLY A 217 -1.11 19.04 8.23
C GLY A 217 -1.58 18.17 9.38
N THR A 218 -0.67 17.77 10.26
CA THR A 218 -1.01 16.96 11.45
C THR A 218 -2.07 17.61 12.32
N LEU A 219 -2.06 18.95 12.47
CA LEU A 219 -3.05 19.66 13.28
C LEU A 219 -4.47 19.49 12.72
N SER A 220 -4.69 19.85 11.45
CA SER A 220 -6.04 19.74 10.86
C SER A 220 -6.46 18.28 10.75
N LEU A 221 -5.57 17.37 10.35
CA LEU A 221 -5.86 15.94 10.23
C LEU A 221 -6.25 15.32 11.58
N ASP A 222 -5.61 15.72 12.67
CA ASP A 222 -5.91 15.25 14.04
C ASP A 222 -7.28 15.74 14.54
N GLU A 223 -7.66 16.98 14.18
CA GLU A 223 -8.96 17.58 14.49
C GLU A 223 -10.11 16.96 13.69
N GLU A 224 -9.86 16.52 12.46
CA GLU A 224 -10.84 15.79 11.62
C GLU A 224 -10.72 14.26 11.70
N SER A 225 -10.26 13.77 12.84
CA SER A 225 -10.16 12.34 13.14
C SER A 225 -10.77 12.00 14.50
N ALA A 226 -11.31 10.79 14.62
CA ALA A 226 -11.89 10.28 15.86
C ALA A 226 -11.02 9.18 16.47
N PRO A 227 -10.97 9.08 17.82
CA PRO A 227 -10.38 7.93 18.50
C PRO A 227 -11.02 6.62 18.05
N VAL A 228 -10.21 5.56 18.01
CA VAL A 228 -10.65 4.19 17.74
C VAL A 228 -10.06 3.28 18.80
N GLU A 229 -10.80 2.24 19.20
CA GLU A 229 -10.27 1.21 20.09
C GLU A 229 -9.30 0.31 19.32
N LEU A 230 -8.19 -0.09 19.94
CA LEU A 230 -7.19 -0.95 19.26
C LEU A 230 -7.77 -2.28 18.75
N GLY A 231 -8.82 -2.80 19.40
CA GLY A 231 -9.54 -4.00 18.96
C GLY A 231 -10.38 -3.81 17.69
N ASP A 232 -10.74 -2.57 17.36
CA ASP A 232 -11.51 -2.20 16.15
C ASP A 232 -10.61 -1.63 15.03
N MET A 233 -9.30 -1.86 15.15
CA MET A 233 -8.28 -1.40 14.22
C MET A 233 -8.56 -1.89 12.79
N GLN A 234 -8.27 -1.04 11.81
CA GLN A 234 -8.23 -1.40 10.40
C GLN A 234 -7.03 -0.75 9.69
N ALA A 235 -6.62 -1.29 8.55
CA ALA A 235 -5.65 -0.63 7.67
C ALA A 235 -6.19 0.74 7.23
N GLY A 236 -5.37 1.77 7.37
CA GLY A 236 -5.73 3.18 7.19
C GLY A 236 -6.13 3.89 8.48
N ASP A 237 -6.14 3.23 9.63
CA ASP A 237 -6.09 3.95 10.91
C ASP A 237 -4.69 4.51 11.16
N MET A 238 -4.55 5.45 12.09
CA MET A 238 -3.29 6.14 12.33
C MET A 238 -3.02 6.39 13.80
N PHE A 239 -1.74 6.36 14.15
CA PHE A 239 -1.26 7.05 15.35
C PHE A 239 -0.86 8.46 14.93
N ILE A 240 -1.50 9.46 15.53
CA ILE A 240 -1.33 10.87 15.17
C ILE A 240 -1.22 11.74 16.41
N LYS A 241 -0.37 12.77 16.32
CA LYS A 241 -0.32 13.88 17.25
C LYS A 241 -0.39 15.18 16.46
N GLY A 242 -1.47 15.93 16.64
CA GLY A 242 -1.64 17.25 16.04
C GLY A 242 -0.66 18.30 16.55
N GLY A 243 -0.37 19.28 15.70
CA GLY A 243 0.42 20.47 16.04
C GLY A 243 1.80 20.54 15.39
N SER A 244 2.61 21.51 15.83
CA SER A 244 3.97 21.74 15.36
C SER A 244 4.93 21.86 16.56
N PRO A 245 5.68 20.81 16.91
CA PRO A 245 5.84 19.56 16.16
C PRO A 245 4.70 18.56 16.40
N GLY A 246 4.26 17.92 15.32
CA GLY A 246 3.34 16.79 15.28
C GLY A 246 3.94 15.64 14.46
N HIS A 247 3.31 14.47 14.49
CA HIS A 247 3.69 13.32 13.65
C HIS A 247 2.49 12.41 13.39
N CYS A 248 2.59 11.58 12.35
CA CYS A 248 1.54 10.68 11.90
C CYS A 248 2.17 9.43 11.29
N VAL A 249 1.70 8.25 11.72
CA VAL A 249 2.02 6.96 11.11
C VAL A 249 0.71 6.18 10.89
N MET A 250 0.61 5.44 9.80
CA MET A 250 -0.59 4.73 9.37
C MET A 250 -0.44 3.22 9.52
N VAL A 251 -1.51 2.54 9.94
CA VAL A 251 -1.65 1.08 9.85
C VAL A 251 -1.74 0.67 8.37
N ALA A 252 -0.72 -0.01 7.85
CA ALA A 252 -0.63 -0.37 6.44
C ALA A 252 -1.26 -1.73 6.11
N ASP A 253 -1.17 -2.68 7.04
CA ASP A 253 -1.69 -4.05 6.90
C ASP A 253 -1.89 -4.69 8.27
N MET A 254 -2.68 -5.76 8.30
CA MET A 254 -3.08 -6.48 9.49
C MET A 254 -3.09 -8.00 9.28
N ALA A 255 -2.79 -8.72 10.35
CA ALA A 255 -2.89 -10.17 10.47
C ALA A 255 -3.41 -10.54 11.86
N GLU A 256 -3.93 -11.76 11.98
CA GLU A 256 -4.45 -12.32 13.22
C GLU A 256 -3.97 -13.76 13.40
N ASP A 257 -3.82 -14.18 14.65
CA ASP A 257 -3.60 -15.60 14.98
C ASP A 257 -4.93 -16.37 15.13
N GLU A 258 -4.86 -17.68 15.37
CA GLU A 258 -6.04 -18.53 15.55
C GLU A 258 -6.91 -18.15 16.77
N MET A 259 -6.37 -17.36 17.71
CA MET A 259 -7.10 -16.87 18.88
C MET A 259 -7.71 -15.47 18.65
N GLY A 260 -7.49 -14.86 17.48
CA GLY A 260 -7.94 -13.52 17.14
C GLY A 260 -7.04 -12.41 17.72
N ASN A 261 -5.82 -12.72 18.15
CA ASN A 261 -4.86 -11.68 18.53
C ASN A 261 -4.35 -10.96 17.28
N LEU A 262 -4.43 -9.64 17.29
CA LEU A 262 -4.09 -8.80 16.14
C LEU A 262 -2.61 -8.42 16.14
N CYS A 263 -2.00 -8.46 14.96
CA CYS A 263 -0.75 -7.76 14.67
C CYS A 263 -0.89 -6.90 13.41
N PHE A 264 -0.08 -5.85 13.31
CA PHE A 264 -0.20 -4.84 12.27
C PHE A 264 1.15 -4.26 11.84
N LEU A 265 1.21 -3.75 10.61
CA LEU A 265 2.35 -3.00 10.08
C LEU A 265 2.09 -1.50 10.16
N LEU A 266 3.12 -0.73 10.49
CA LEU A 266 3.09 0.74 10.44
C LEU A 266 3.87 1.27 9.25
N ALA A 267 3.32 2.29 8.58
CA ALA A 267 3.98 3.01 7.51
C ALA A 267 4.00 4.51 7.78
N GLN A 268 5.01 5.20 7.27
CA GLN A 268 5.16 6.63 7.47
C GLN A 268 5.89 7.34 6.33
N GLY A 269 5.63 8.65 6.21
CA GLY A 269 6.61 9.62 5.73
C GLY A 269 7.32 10.28 6.92
N TYR A 270 8.14 11.30 6.70
CA TYR A 270 8.76 12.07 7.80
C TYR A 270 9.07 13.51 7.36
N MET A 271 9.88 14.21 8.15
CA MET A 271 10.38 15.56 7.89
C MET A 271 11.91 15.54 7.87
N PRO A 272 12.59 15.99 6.78
CA PRO A 272 12.05 16.47 5.52
C PRO A 272 11.23 15.42 4.74
N ALA A 273 10.53 15.84 3.69
CA ALA A 273 9.79 14.97 2.80
C ALA A 273 10.72 13.89 2.23
N GLN A 274 10.23 12.66 2.22
CA GLN A 274 11.05 11.48 1.93
C GLN A 274 10.16 10.32 1.53
N ASP A 275 10.77 9.25 1.01
CA ASP A 275 10.03 8.06 0.61
C ASP A 275 9.13 7.53 1.73
N PHE A 276 7.90 7.16 1.34
CA PHE A 276 6.98 6.46 2.21
C PHE A 276 7.45 5.02 2.43
N HIS A 277 7.50 4.55 3.67
CA HIS A 277 8.11 3.27 4.00
C HIS A 277 7.41 2.58 5.17
N ILE A 278 7.56 1.26 5.24
CA ILE A 278 7.17 0.43 6.39
C ILE A 278 8.24 0.57 7.47
N LEU A 279 7.81 0.75 8.71
CA LEU A 279 8.66 0.86 9.88
C LEU A 279 9.10 -0.50 10.40
N ASN A 280 10.31 -0.58 10.93
CA ASN A 280 10.71 -1.65 11.83
C ASN A 280 9.97 -1.51 13.18
N ASN A 281 9.73 -2.62 13.87
CA ASN A 281 9.28 -2.60 15.26
C ASN A 281 10.51 -2.55 16.19
N PRO A 282 10.69 -1.50 17.00
CA PRO A 282 11.85 -1.42 17.89
C PRO A 282 11.86 -2.49 19.00
N LEU A 283 10.73 -3.16 19.27
CA LEU A 283 10.65 -4.25 20.25
C LEU A 283 11.12 -5.60 19.72
N HIS A 284 11.12 -5.80 18.40
CA HIS A 284 11.44 -7.08 17.78
C HIS A 284 12.42 -6.91 16.61
N GLU A 285 13.62 -7.46 16.77
CA GLU A 285 14.62 -7.45 15.71
C GLU A 285 14.17 -8.35 14.54
N GLU A 286 14.32 -7.84 13.30
CA GLU A 286 13.90 -8.52 12.06
C GLU A 286 12.39 -8.77 11.90
N ASP A 287 11.56 -8.28 12.82
CA ASP A 287 10.11 -8.37 12.74
C ASP A 287 9.49 -6.97 12.65
N PRO A 288 8.95 -6.55 11.48
CA PRO A 288 8.32 -5.25 11.35
C PRO A 288 6.90 -5.20 11.93
N TRP A 289 6.32 -6.33 12.35
CA TRP A 289 4.96 -6.38 12.89
C TRP A 289 4.91 -5.89 14.33
N TYR A 290 3.89 -5.09 14.63
CA TYR A 290 3.50 -4.66 15.96
C TYR A 290 2.34 -5.54 16.43
N TYR A 291 2.34 -5.95 17.71
CA TYR A 291 1.32 -6.82 18.27
C TYR A 291 0.43 -6.04 19.21
N VAL A 292 -0.90 -6.10 19.04
CA VAL A 292 -1.85 -5.32 19.87
C VAL A 292 -1.71 -5.66 21.36
N SER A 293 -1.42 -6.92 21.69
CA SER A 293 -1.18 -7.37 23.07
C SER A 293 0.05 -6.76 23.74
N GLU A 294 0.99 -6.22 22.96
CA GLU A 294 2.23 -5.61 23.44
C GLU A 294 2.16 -4.07 23.47
N ILE A 295 1.07 -3.49 22.97
CA ILE A 295 0.89 -2.05 22.95
C ILE A 295 0.73 -1.55 24.39
N SER A 296 1.66 -0.69 24.76
CA SER A 296 1.60 0.12 25.96
C SER A 296 1.91 1.57 25.59
N TYR A 297 1.33 2.50 26.35
CA TYR A 297 1.62 3.91 26.16
C TYR A 297 2.73 4.37 27.12
N PRO A 298 3.68 5.19 26.64
CA PRO A 298 3.74 5.72 25.29
C PRO A 298 4.22 4.69 24.24
N LEU A 299 3.58 4.64 23.08
CA LEU A 299 3.95 3.75 21.98
C LEU A 299 5.23 4.27 21.32
N GLN A 300 6.28 3.44 21.32
CA GLN A 300 7.54 3.75 20.65
C GLN A 300 7.53 3.23 19.22
N THR A 301 7.87 4.13 18.30
CA THR A 301 8.25 3.80 16.92
C THR A 301 9.71 4.21 16.71
N PRO A 302 10.39 3.80 15.62
CA PRO A 302 11.80 4.10 15.42
C PRO A 302 12.15 5.60 15.42
N GLU A 303 11.18 6.48 15.13
CA GLU A 303 11.42 7.91 14.96
C GLU A 303 10.46 8.82 15.74
N TYR A 304 9.45 8.24 16.39
CA TYR A 304 8.48 9.01 17.15
C TYR A 304 7.90 8.22 18.32
N THR A 305 7.40 8.94 19.32
CA THR A 305 6.73 8.36 20.48
C THR A 305 5.34 8.95 20.62
N PHE A 306 4.32 8.09 20.61
CA PHE A 306 2.92 8.48 20.68
C PHE A 306 2.34 8.26 22.09
N GLN A 307 1.61 9.24 22.59
CA GLN A 307 0.95 9.15 23.90
C GLN A 307 -0.39 8.43 23.80
N GLU A 308 -0.95 8.04 24.94
CA GLU A 308 -2.31 7.52 25.01
C GLU A 308 -3.31 8.48 24.36
N GLY A 309 -4.30 7.93 23.64
CA GLY A 309 -5.29 8.72 22.89
C GLY A 309 -4.85 9.18 21.50
N SER A 310 -3.64 8.81 21.04
CA SER A 310 -3.15 9.16 19.69
C SER A 310 -3.71 8.29 18.57
N PHE A 311 -4.33 7.15 18.87
CA PHE A 311 -4.82 6.21 17.85
C PHE A 311 -6.20 6.65 17.35
N LYS A 312 -6.28 6.99 16.06
CA LYS A 312 -7.44 7.63 15.47
C LYS A 312 -7.72 7.13 14.04
N ARG A 313 -8.96 7.33 13.60
CA ARG A 313 -9.41 7.13 12.23
C ARG A 313 -9.90 8.45 11.66
N TRP A 314 -9.48 8.73 10.44
CA TRP A 314 -9.92 9.90 9.69
C TRP A 314 -11.41 9.80 9.31
N TYR A 315 -12.19 10.88 9.47
CA TYR A 315 -13.64 10.83 9.22
C TYR A 315 -14.00 10.47 7.76
N GLY A 316 -13.19 10.89 6.79
CA GLY A 316 -13.39 10.55 5.38
C GLY A 316 -13.18 9.06 5.07
N PHE A 317 -12.59 8.32 6.00
CA PHE A 317 -12.15 6.93 5.82
C PHE A 317 -13.17 5.87 6.29
N GLN A 318 -14.40 6.28 6.60
CA GLN A 318 -15.42 5.32 7.04
C GLN A 318 -15.90 4.44 5.87
N TYR A 319 -15.62 3.13 5.96
CA TYR A 319 -16.40 2.12 5.25
C TYR A 319 -17.81 2.18 5.84
N LYS A 320 -18.79 2.61 5.05
CA LYS A 320 -20.14 2.15 5.34
C LYS A 320 -20.15 0.66 5.07
N LYS A 321 -20.13 -0.16 6.12
CA LYS A 321 -20.77 -1.48 6.05
C LYS A 321 -22.24 -1.20 5.81
N GLU A 322 -22.67 -1.33 4.56
CA GLU A 322 -24.10 -1.44 4.23
C GLU A 322 -24.68 -2.71 4.84
#